data_AF-A0A820ZL61-F1
#
_entry.id   AF-A0A820ZL61-F1
#
_cell.length_a   1.000
_cell.length_b   1.000
_cell.length_c   1.000
_cell.angle_alpha   90.00
_cell.angle_beta   90.00
_cell.angle_gamma   90.00
#
_symmetry.space_group_name_H-M   'P 1'
#
loop_
_entity.id
_entity.type
_entity.pdbx_description
1 polymer ?
#
loop_
_entity_poly.entity_id
_entity_poly.type
_entity_poly.pdbx_seq_one_letter_code
_entity_poly.pdbx_strand_id
1 'polypeptide(L)'
;LILWFQQLGNDGGINKDKHGFLIDFIDAITNNLTKSSNHFRYSDTIKNFALSLYILGGELTYEFIRLNLPGSLSSVTMLNTLISKSNGKISETEFRFDQLQKHFDDHNLQYAFGSKDATSIIKKIKYDSTTNTFNGFPTPLDCGVPIKEYYRTTS
;
A
#
# COMPACT_ATOMS: atom_id res chain seq x y z
N LEU A 1 21.94 -16.92 16.87
CA LEU A 1 22.52 -16.42 15.59
C LEU A 1 22.35 -14.89 15.39
N ILE A 2 22.12 -14.09 16.45
CA ILE A 2 22.07 -12.62 16.34
C ILE A 2 22.80 -12.01 17.56
N LEU A 3 24.08 -12.34 17.72
CA LEU A 3 24.92 -11.79 18.81
C LEU A 3 25.57 -10.46 18.42
N TRP A 4 25.75 -10.20 17.12
CA TRP A 4 26.36 -8.95 16.64
C TRP A 4 25.49 -7.72 16.92
N PHE A 5 24.17 -7.90 17.07
CA PHE A 5 23.28 -6.82 17.46
C PHE A 5 23.39 -6.46 18.95
N GLN A 6 23.68 -7.43 19.81
CA GLN A 6 23.83 -7.23 21.26
C GLN A 6 25.19 -6.63 21.65
N GLN A 7 26.20 -6.68 20.77
CA GLN A 7 27.54 -6.15 21.04
C GLN A 7 27.69 -4.63 20.82
N LEU A 8 26.63 -3.92 20.44
CA LEU A 8 26.66 -2.45 20.27
C LEU A 8 26.50 -1.65 21.57
N GLY A 9 26.59 -2.29 22.73
CA GLY A 9 26.24 -1.70 24.03
C GLY A 9 27.39 -1.45 25.00
N ASN A 10 28.66 -1.30 24.57
CA ASN A 10 29.74 -1.14 25.55
C ASN A 10 30.79 -0.04 25.32
N ASP A 11 30.69 0.79 24.28
CA ASP A 11 31.45 2.06 24.23
C ASP A 11 30.82 3.03 23.22
N GLY A 12 30.51 4.25 23.67
CA GLY A 12 30.38 5.45 22.81
C GLY A 12 29.22 5.51 21.79
N GLY A 13 28.03 5.89 22.26
CA GLY A 13 27.04 6.66 21.48
C GLY A 13 26.57 6.09 20.13
N ILE A 14 25.65 5.13 20.15
CA ILE A 14 24.88 4.76 18.96
C ILE A 14 24.12 6.00 18.46
N ASN A 15 24.42 6.45 17.25
CA ASN A 15 23.54 7.34 16.51
C ASN A 15 22.27 6.55 16.17
N LYS A 16 21.32 6.48 17.11
CA LYS A 16 20.07 5.70 17.06
C LYS A 16 19.31 5.90 15.73
N ASP A 17 19.53 7.04 15.08
CA ASP A 17 18.87 7.42 13.83
C ASP A 17 19.33 6.61 12.61
N LYS A 18 20.59 6.13 12.54
CA LYS A 18 21.10 5.48 11.30
C LYS A 18 20.63 4.04 11.09
N HIS A 19 20.28 3.32 12.16
CA HIS A 19 19.90 1.90 12.07
C HIS A 19 18.52 1.59 12.66
N GLY A 20 17.75 2.60 13.06
CA GLY A 20 16.48 2.43 13.78
C GLY A 20 15.52 1.41 13.14
N PHE A 21 15.41 1.39 11.81
CA PHE A 21 14.59 0.39 11.11
C PHE A 21 15.12 -1.05 11.28
N LEU A 22 16.43 -1.27 11.13
CA LEU A 22 17.02 -2.60 11.26
C LEU A 22 16.87 -3.16 12.68
N ILE A 23 17.01 -2.28 13.68
CA ILE A 23 16.75 -2.61 15.09
C ILE A 23 15.30 -3.09 15.26
N ASP A 24 14.35 -2.25 14.84
CA ASP A 24 12.91 -2.54 14.95
C ASP A 24 12.53 -3.81 14.19
N PHE A 25 13.13 -4.05 13.02
CA PHE A 25 12.89 -5.22 12.20
C PHE A 25 13.42 -6.51 12.85
N ILE A 26 14.65 -6.49 13.39
CA ILE A 26 15.24 -7.63 14.10
C ILE A 26 14.48 -7.94 15.39
N ASP A 27 14.09 -6.90 16.14
CA ASP A 27 13.31 -7.03 17.37
C ASP A 27 11.93 -7.61 17.06
N ALA A 28 11.27 -7.16 15.99
CA ALA A 28 10.00 -7.71 15.55
C ALA A 28 10.11 -9.20 15.20
N ILE A 29 11.14 -9.60 14.43
CA ILE A 29 11.39 -11.01 14.10
C ILE A 29 11.58 -11.83 15.37
N THR A 30 12.49 -11.38 16.24
CA THR A 30 12.84 -12.12 17.46
C THR A 30 11.62 -12.28 18.36
N ASN A 31 10.85 -11.21 18.57
CA ASN A 31 9.63 -11.26 19.37
C ASN A 31 8.54 -12.12 18.73
N ASN A 32 8.36 -12.06 17.41
CA ASN A 32 7.34 -12.83 16.72
C ASN A 32 7.67 -14.31 16.73
N LEU A 33 8.94 -14.70 16.54
CA LEU A 33 9.36 -16.10 16.60
C LEU A 33 9.10 -16.79 17.95
N THR A 34 9.01 -16.03 19.05
CA THR A 34 8.62 -16.57 20.37
C THR A 34 7.11 -16.82 20.52
N LYS A 35 6.29 -16.33 19.58
CA LYS A 35 4.83 -16.36 19.63
C LYS A 35 4.27 -17.31 18.58
N SER A 36 3.01 -17.70 18.75
CA SER A 36 2.29 -18.37 17.67
C SER A 36 2.04 -17.40 16.51
N SER A 37 1.98 -17.93 15.28
CA SER A 37 1.81 -17.15 14.04
C SER A 37 0.63 -16.18 14.06
N ASN A 38 -0.45 -16.53 14.79
CA ASN A 38 -1.65 -15.69 14.94
C ASN A 38 -1.42 -14.43 15.80
N HIS A 39 -0.33 -14.38 16.56
CA HIS A 39 -0.01 -13.30 17.50
C HIS A 39 1.14 -12.41 17.02
N PHE A 40 1.56 -12.57 15.75
CA PHE A 40 2.58 -11.70 15.18
C PHE A 40 2.11 -10.25 15.18
N ARG A 41 3.00 -9.35 15.56
CA ARG A 41 2.77 -7.91 15.59
C ARG A 41 3.88 -7.22 14.82
N TYR A 42 3.49 -6.16 14.11
CA TYR A 42 4.37 -5.38 13.26
C TYR A 42 4.14 -3.90 13.56
N SER A 43 5.22 -3.13 13.66
CA SER A 43 5.20 -1.68 13.70
C SER A 43 4.76 -1.11 12.34
N ASP A 44 4.38 0.17 12.32
CA ASP A 44 3.94 0.81 11.07
C ASP A 44 5.07 0.99 10.07
N THR A 45 6.31 1.17 10.54
CA THR A 45 7.54 1.13 9.75
C THR A 45 7.69 -0.18 8.98
N ILE A 46 7.52 -1.32 9.67
CA ILE A 46 7.61 -2.65 9.04
C ILE A 46 6.45 -2.90 8.08
N LYS A 47 5.23 -2.46 8.43
CA LYS A 47 4.07 -2.55 7.52
C LYS A 47 4.28 -1.72 6.25
N ASN A 48 4.82 -0.51 6.36
CA ASN A 48 5.11 0.35 5.21
C ASN A 48 6.19 -0.28 4.33
N PHE A 49 7.25 -0.83 4.93
CA PHE A 49 8.26 -1.60 4.19
C PHE A 49 7.65 -2.80 3.47
N ALA A 50 6.80 -3.57 4.15
CA ALA A 50 6.11 -4.72 3.58
C ALA A 50 5.20 -4.33 2.40
N LEU A 51 4.47 -3.21 2.52
CA LEU A 51 3.66 -2.64 1.43
C LEU A 51 4.55 -2.22 0.24
N SER A 52 5.64 -1.51 0.48
CA SER A 52 6.57 -1.11 -0.59
C SER A 52 7.15 -2.33 -1.30
N LEU A 53 7.58 -3.35 -0.55
CA LEU A 53 8.10 -4.59 -1.12
C LEU A 53 7.04 -5.33 -1.95
N TYR A 54 5.79 -5.38 -1.48
CA TYR A 54 4.68 -6.01 -2.20
C TYR A 54 4.32 -5.26 -3.48
N ILE A 55 4.26 -3.92 -3.44
CA ILE A 55 3.92 -3.08 -4.60
C ILE A 55 5.04 -3.09 -5.65
N LEU A 56 6.29 -2.95 -5.22
CA LEU A 56 7.44 -2.85 -6.13
C LEU A 56 7.95 -4.22 -6.60
N GLY A 57 7.98 -5.20 -5.69
CA GLY A 57 8.48 -6.55 -5.97
C GLY A 57 7.41 -7.52 -6.47
N GLY A 58 6.13 -7.19 -6.29
CA GLY A 58 5.02 -8.08 -6.63
C GLY A 58 4.77 -9.17 -5.58
N GLU A 59 3.60 -9.82 -5.71
CA GLU A 59 3.11 -10.82 -4.75
C GLU A 59 4.05 -12.03 -4.61
N LEU A 60 4.58 -12.55 -5.71
CA LEU A 60 5.46 -13.72 -5.69
C LEU A 60 6.77 -13.46 -4.94
N THR A 61 7.40 -12.32 -5.20
CA THR A 61 8.64 -11.90 -4.51
C THR A 61 8.38 -11.70 -3.02
N TYR A 62 7.27 -11.05 -2.70
CA TYR A 62 6.86 -10.81 -1.32
C TYR A 62 6.65 -12.11 -0.54
N GLU A 63 5.86 -13.04 -1.09
CA GLU A 63 5.60 -14.34 -0.48
C GLU A 63 6.87 -15.18 -0.35
N PHE A 64 7.75 -15.16 -1.36
CA PHE A 64 9.05 -15.83 -1.30
C PHE A 64 9.86 -15.34 -0.09
N ILE A 65 10.00 -14.03 0.10
CA ILE A 65 10.75 -13.48 1.24
C ILE A 65 10.05 -13.81 2.56
N ARG A 66 8.72 -13.64 2.64
CA ARG A 66 7.93 -13.91 3.85
C ARG A 66 8.05 -15.35 4.32
N LEU A 67 8.05 -16.31 3.40
CA LEU A 67 8.16 -17.74 3.70
C LEU A 67 9.59 -18.14 4.11
N ASN A 68 10.61 -17.52 3.52
CA ASN A 68 12.01 -17.78 3.86
C ASN A 68 12.46 -17.06 5.15
N LEU A 69 11.76 -16.02 5.58
CA LEU A 69 12.05 -15.27 6.80
C LEU A 69 10.81 -15.22 7.72
N PRO A 70 10.47 -16.31 8.43
CA PRO A 70 9.26 -16.40 9.23
C PRO A 70 9.25 -15.37 10.37
N GLY A 71 8.09 -14.75 10.61
CA GLY A 71 7.91 -13.73 11.66
C GLY A 71 8.35 -12.31 11.27
N SER A 72 8.91 -12.12 10.08
CA SER A 72 9.42 -10.82 9.63
C SER A 72 8.39 -9.93 8.93
N LEU A 73 7.48 -10.52 8.15
CA LEU A 73 6.55 -9.79 7.29
C LEU A 73 5.11 -10.25 7.51
N SER A 74 4.18 -9.30 7.38
CA SER A 74 2.74 -9.53 7.51
C SER A 74 2.17 -10.47 6.44
N SER A 75 1.00 -11.04 6.67
CA SER A 75 0.31 -11.81 5.63
C SER A 75 -0.19 -10.91 4.50
N VAL A 76 -0.34 -11.47 3.30
CA VAL A 76 -0.92 -10.77 2.14
C VAL A 76 -2.34 -10.26 2.43
N THR A 77 -3.13 -11.00 3.21
CA THR A 77 -4.46 -10.56 3.66
C THR A 77 -4.40 -9.24 4.45
N MET A 78 -3.40 -9.11 5.33
CA MET A 78 -3.19 -7.88 6.09
C MET A 78 -2.76 -6.73 5.17
N LEU A 79 -1.87 -6.99 4.20
CA LEU A 79 -1.49 -6.00 3.20
C LEU A 79 -2.69 -5.52 2.36
N ASN A 80 -3.50 -6.44 1.86
CA ASN A 80 -4.71 -6.11 1.11
C ASN A 80 -5.69 -5.28 1.94
N THR A 81 -5.77 -5.54 3.25
CA THR A 81 -6.57 -4.73 4.18
C THR A 81 -5.97 -3.34 4.39
N LEU A 82 -4.65 -3.21 4.45
CA LEU A 82 -3.98 -1.90 4.54
C LEU A 82 -4.18 -1.09 3.26
N ILE A 83 -4.06 -1.74 2.10
CA ILE A 83 -4.31 -1.12 0.79
C ILE A 83 -5.77 -0.68 0.67
N SER A 84 -6.73 -1.53 1.06
CA SER A 84 -8.16 -1.21 0.97
C SER A 84 -8.57 -0.10 1.94
N LYS A 85 -7.92 -0.01 3.11
CA LYS A 85 -8.12 1.10 4.07
C LYS A 85 -7.36 2.36 3.70
N SER A 86 -6.39 2.28 2.80
CA SER A 86 -5.65 3.46 2.35
C SER A 86 -6.57 4.35 1.52
N ASN A 87 -6.43 5.67 1.68
CA ASN A 87 -7.09 6.63 0.80
C ASN A 87 -6.58 6.55 -0.65
N GLY A 88 -5.66 5.63 -0.99
CA GLY A 88 -5.09 5.46 -2.32
C GLY A 88 -5.96 4.65 -3.30
N LYS A 89 -7.02 3.97 -2.86
CA LYS A 89 -7.92 3.24 -3.78
C LYS A 89 -8.67 4.24 -4.66
N ILE A 90 -8.32 4.35 -5.93
CA ILE A 90 -9.05 5.15 -6.93
C ILE A 90 -10.27 4.35 -7.40
N SER A 91 -11.46 4.95 -7.36
CA SER A 91 -12.66 4.33 -7.95
C SER A 91 -12.72 4.59 -9.46
N GLU A 92 -13.39 3.70 -10.20
CA GLU A 92 -13.66 3.96 -11.62
C GLU A 92 -14.40 5.30 -11.77
N THR A 93 -14.14 6.03 -12.85
CA THR A 93 -14.74 7.35 -13.16
C THR A 93 -14.45 8.48 -12.17
N GLU A 94 -13.64 8.25 -11.14
CA GLU A 94 -13.28 9.28 -10.16
C GLU A 94 -12.01 10.02 -10.57
N PHE A 95 -12.13 11.35 -10.70
CA PHE A 95 -11.01 12.26 -10.84
C PHE A 95 -10.84 13.07 -9.55
N ARG A 96 -9.66 13.00 -8.95
CA ARG A 96 -9.37 13.65 -7.66
C ARG A 96 -8.63 14.96 -7.86
N PHE A 97 -9.28 15.90 -8.53
CA PHE A 97 -8.68 17.19 -8.85
C PHE A 97 -8.21 17.94 -7.60
N ASP A 98 -8.95 17.86 -6.50
CA ASP A 98 -8.56 18.50 -5.23
C ASP A 98 -7.23 17.95 -4.67
N GLN A 99 -7.03 16.63 -4.77
CA GLN A 99 -5.79 15.99 -4.32
C GLN A 99 -4.63 16.32 -5.25
N LEU A 100 -4.89 16.42 -6.55
CA LEU A 100 -3.91 16.85 -7.54
C LEU A 100 -3.49 18.30 -7.31
N GLN A 101 -4.45 19.20 -7.04
CA GLN A 101 -4.19 20.60 -6.73
C GLN A 101 -3.36 20.72 -5.45
N LYS A 102 -3.75 20.02 -4.38
CA LYS A 102 -2.97 19.99 -3.15
C LYS A 102 -1.53 19.52 -3.38
N HIS A 103 -1.35 18.48 -4.21
CA HIS A 103 -0.02 18.01 -4.57
C HIS A 103 0.81 19.08 -5.29
N PHE A 104 0.18 19.91 -6.14
CA PHE A 104 0.87 21.00 -6.82
C PHE A 104 1.27 22.09 -5.85
N ASP A 105 0.38 22.46 -4.94
CA ASP A 105 0.63 23.46 -3.91
C ASP A 105 1.78 23.01 -2.99
N ASP A 106 1.77 21.75 -2.54
CA ASP A 106 2.78 21.16 -1.65
C ASP A 106 4.18 21.10 -2.31
N HIS A 107 4.25 20.98 -3.64
CA HIS A 107 5.51 20.87 -4.39
C HIS A 107 5.87 22.12 -5.20
N ASN A 108 5.10 23.21 -5.04
CA ASN A 108 5.23 24.45 -5.80
C ASN A 108 5.29 24.23 -7.33
N LEU A 109 4.41 23.36 -7.83
CA LEU A 109 4.29 23.02 -9.24
C LEU A 109 3.20 23.88 -9.88
N GLN A 110 3.48 24.49 -11.04
CA GLN A 110 2.53 25.36 -11.73
C GLN A 110 1.79 24.69 -12.88
N TYR A 111 2.38 23.65 -13.48
CA TYR A 111 1.87 23.04 -14.70
C TYR A 111 2.02 21.52 -14.65
N ALA A 112 1.06 20.81 -15.23
CA ALA A 112 1.20 19.43 -15.63
C ALA A 112 0.74 19.23 -17.06
N PHE A 113 1.42 18.34 -17.77
CA PHE A 113 1.05 17.91 -19.11
C PHE A 113 0.49 16.50 -19.02
N GLY A 114 -0.75 16.33 -19.49
CA GLY A 114 -1.39 15.04 -19.62
C GLY A 114 -1.52 14.67 -21.08
N SER A 115 -1.07 13.47 -21.45
CA SER A 115 -1.41 12.85 -22.73
C SER A 115 -2.24 11.60 -22.43
N LYS A 116 -3.32 11.41 -23.19
CA LYS A 116 -4.17 10.23 -23.08
C LYS A 116 -3.89 9.32 -24.26
N ASP A 117 -3.35 8.14 -23.97
CA ASP A 117 -3.37 7.03 -24.90
C ASP A 117 -4.52 6.08 -24.53
N ALA A 118 -5.20 5.53 -25.52
CA ALA A 118 -6.32 4.62 -25.33
C ALA A 118 -5.82 3.18 -25.41
N THR A 119 -5.49 2.58 -24.27
CA THR A 119 -5.25 1.14 -24.21
C THR A 119 -6.57 0.40 -24.43
N SER A 120 -6.56 -0.65 -25.26
CA SER A 120 -7.75 -1.47 -25.50
C SER A 120 -8.26 -2.07 -24.17
N ILE A 121 -9.49 -1.73 -23.80
CA ILE A 121 -10.11 -2.17 -22.54
C ILE A 121 -10.81 -3.51 -22.78
N ILE A 122 -10.47 -4.52 -21.98
CA ILE A 122 -11.28 -5.75 -21.90
C ILE A 122 -12.62 -5.36 -21.28
N LYS A 123 -13.70 -5.46 -22.07
CA LYS A 123 -15.08 -5.17 -21.64
C LYS A 123 -15.53 -6.21 -20.60
N LYS A 124 -15.19 -6.00 -19.34
CA LYS A 124 -15.64 -6.83 -18.23
C LYS A 124 -16.45 -5.98 -17.26
N ILE A 125 -17.76 -6.23 -17.23
CA ILE A 125 -18.64 -5.64 -16.24
C ILE A 125 -18.33 -6.28 -14.89
N LYS A 126 -18.16 -5.47 -13.85
CA LYS A 126 -17.95 -5.91 -12.48
C LYS A 126 -18.90 -5.15 -11.55
N TYR A 127 -19.40 -5.83 -10.53
CA TYR A 127 -20.13 -5.18 -9.45
C TYR A 127 -19.14 -4.82 -8.33
N ASP A 128 -19.13 -3.57 -7.88
CA ASP A 128 -18.44 -3.15 -6.67
C ASP A 128 -19.45 -3.03 -5.53
N SER A 129 -19.38 -3.95 -4.57
CA SER A 129 -20.25 -3.99 -3.40
C SER A 129 -20.01 -2.83 -2.44
N THR A 130 -18.84 -2.18 -2.50
CA THR A 130 -18.49 -1.05 -1.62
C THR A 130 -19.31 0.18 -1.96
N THR A 131 -19.49 0.44 -3.26
CA THR A 131 -20.20 1.61 -3.81
C THR A 131 -21.59 1.25 -4.33
N ASN A 132 -21.94 -0.04 -4.28
CA ASN A 132 -23.19 -0.58 -4.81
C ASN A 132 -23.40 -0.20 -6.29
N THR A 133 -22.35 -0.33 -7.10
CA THR A 133 -22.33 0.13 -8.50
C THR A 133 -21.84 -0.94 -9.46
N PHE A 134 -22.34 -0.87 -10.70
CA PHE A 134 -21.75 -1.59 -11.82
C PHE A 134 -20.68 -0.76 -12.53
N ASN A 135 -19.52 -1.38 -12.69
CA ASN A 135 -18.29 -0.87 -13.24
C ASN A 135 -18.04 -1.51 -14.62
N GLY A 136 -17.41 -0.78 -15.55
CA GLY A 136 -17.13 -1.26 -16.91
C GLY A 136 -18.19 -0.93 -17.97
N PHE A 137 -19.18 -0.09 -17.65
CA PHE A 137 -20.08 0.52 -18.63
C PHE A 137 -19.58 1.91 -19.06
N PRO A 138 -19.83 2.34 -20.30
CA PRO A 138 -19.61 3.72 -20.69
C PRO A 138 -20.50 4.66 -19.87
N THR A 139 -19.92 5.55 -19.07
CA THR A 139 -20.67 6.53 -18.29
C THR A 139 -20.89 7.81 -19.09
N PRO A 140 -22.02 8.50 -18.88
CA PRO A 140 -22.21 9.85 -19.41
C PRO A 140 -21.13 10.80 -18.89
N LEU A 141 -20.83 11.82 -19.68
CA LEU A 141 -19.85 12.85 -19.36
C LEU A 141 -20.55 14.13 -18.93
N ASP A 142 -20.04 14.76 -17.89
CA ASP A 142 -20.35 16.13 -17.48
C ASP A 142 -19.09 16.99 -17.67
N CYS A 143 -19.17 18.03 -18.51
CA CYS A 143 -18.01 18.84 -18.91
C CYS A 143 -16.77 18.03 -19.36
N GLY A 144 -16.98 16.88 -20.02
CA GLY A 144 -15.89 15.99 -20.47
C GLY A 144 -15.33 15.05 -19.41
N VAL A 145 -15.86 15.09 -18.18
CA VAL A 145 -15.49 14.22 -17.08
C VAL A 145 -16.59 13.16 -16.87
N PRO A 146 -16.25 11.87 -16.79
CA PRO A 146 -17.18 10.81 -16.42
C PRO A 146 -17.94 11.09 -15.12
N ILE A 147 -19.25 10.88 -15.13
CA ILE A 147 -20.07 10.98 -13.92
C ILE A 147 -19.80 9.75 -13.03
N LYS A 148 -19.35 10.02 -11.81
CA LYS A 148 -19.02 9.00 -10.82
C LYS A 148 -20.24 8.18 -10.43
N GLU A 149 -20.07 6.85 -10.34
CA GLU A 149 -21.07 5.92 -9.78
C GLU A 149 -22.46 6.03 -10.46
N TYR A 150 -22.48 6.28 -11.77
CA TYR A 150 -23.72 6.48 -12.52
C TYR A 150 -24.67 5.27 -12.47
N TYR A 151 -24.13 4.05 -12.58
CA TYR A 151 -24.90 2.80 -12.56
C TYR A 151 -25.02 2.22 -11.14
N ARG A 152 -25.63 2.98 -10.23
CA ARG A 152 -25.97 2.51 -8.88
C ARG A 152 -27.18 1.57 -8.92
N THR A 153 -27.11 0.50 -8.13
CA THR A 153 -28.28 -0.34 -7.86
C THR A 153 -29.11 0.25 -6.73
N THR A 154 -30.44 0.20 -6.85
CA THR A 154 -31.33 0.45 -5.71
C THR A 154 -31.24 -0.73 -4.75
N SER A 155 -31.33 -0.44 -3.45
CA SER A 155 -31.43 -1.44 -2.39
C SER A 155 -32.67 -2.31 -2.56
#